data_AF-A0A382TZK3-F1
#
_entry.id   AF-A0A382TZK3-F1
#
_cell.length_a   1.000
_cell.length_b   1.000
_cell.length_c   1.000
_cell.angle_alpha   90.00
_cell.angle_beta   90.00
_cell.angle_gamma   90.00
#
_symmetry.space_group_name_H-M   'P 1'
#
loop_
_entity.id
_entity.type
_entity.pdbx_description
1 polymer ?
#
loop_
_entity_poly.entity_id
_entity_poly.type
_entity_poly.pdbx_seq_one_letter_code
_entity_poly.pdbx_strand_id
1 'polypeptide(L)'
;MRTGGSLAAGMFVFTLVSFVCLAQGFIGDDFSVAYVARNSNSALPVYYKISAVWGAHEGSFLLWCLVMSSWTLAVAMFSQQLTDDMRARVLAVLGSVSIGFYLFLIFTSNPFDRTLPFFPSEGADLNPLLQDFGLIVHPPLLYIGYVGLSVPFAFAIASLSSGQLDAAWARWSRPWTNVAWAFLTVGITLGSWWAYYELGWGGWWFWDAVENA
;
A
#
# COMPACT_ATOMS: atom_id res chain seq x y z
N MET A 1 -10.09 2.86 -24.98
CA MET A 1 -9.58 4.00 -24.18
C MET A 1 -10.59 4.59 -23.20
N ARG A 2 -11.87 4.82 -23.57
CA ARG A 2 -12.85 5.57 -22.74
C ARG A 2 -13.05 5.08 -21.31
N THR A 3 -12.87 3.79 -21.03
CA THR A 3 -13.14 3.20 -19.71
C THR A 3 -11.93 3.17 -18.77
N GLY A 4 -10.70 3.31 -19.27
CA GLY A 4 -9.49 3.11 -18.46
C GLY A 4 -9.38 4.05 -17.26
N GLY A 5 -9.66 5.34 -17.47
CA GLY A 5 -9.68 6.33 -16.39
C GLY A 5 -10.80 6.08 -15.36
N SER A 6 -12.00 5.74 -15.83
CA SER A 6 -13.13 5.43 -14.93
C SER A 6 -12.89 4.17 -14.11
N LEU A 7 -12.26 3.14 -14.69
CA LEU A 7 -11.87 1.92 -13.98
C LEU A 7 -10.78 2.20 -12.93
N ALA A 8 -9.77 3.00 -13.27
CA ALA A 8 -8.74 3.42 -12.30
C ALA A 8 -9.34 4.21 -11.13
N ALA A 9 -10.28 5.12 -11.42
CA ALA A 9 -11.01 5.86 -10.39
C ALA A 9 -11.87 4.95 -9.51
N GLY A 10 -12.62 4.01 -10.12
CA GLY A 10 -13.39 3.02 -9.38
C GLY A 10 -12.52 2.17 -8.47
N MET A 11 -11.40 1.66 -8.98
CA MET A 11 -10.43 0.88 -8.22
C MET A 11 -9.91 1.64 -7.00
N PHE A 12 -9.55 2.92 -7.16
CA PHE A 12 -9.12 3.76 -6.05
C PHE A 12 -10.24 4.01 -5.04
N VAL A 13 -11.42 4.44 -5.51
CA VAL A 13 -12.56 4.78 -4.63
C VAL A 13 -13.00 3.58 -3.81
N PHE A 14 -13.19 2.42 -4.43
CA PHE A 14 -13.63 1.23 -3.68
C PHE A 14 -12.57 0.75 -2.69
N THR A 15 -11.29 0.83 -3.04
CA THR A 15 -10.20 0.45 -2.12
C THR A 15 -10.05 1.43 -0.98
N LEU A 16 -10.20 2.73 -1.24
CA LEU A 16 -10.24 3.77 -0.22
C LEU A 16 -11.42 3.55 0.74
N VAL A 17 -12.60 3.24 0.21
CA VAL A 17 -13.77 2.92 1.04
C VAL A 17 -13.48 1.70 1.92
N SER A 18 -12.93 0.61 1.37
CA SER A 18 -12.52 -0.55 2.17
C SER A 18 -11.52 -0.17 3.26
N PHE A 19 -10.47 0.58 2.93
CA PHE A 19 -9.47 1.03 3.89
C PHE A 19 -10.09 1.87 5.02
N VAL A 20 -10.98 2.81 4.68
CA VAL A 20 -11.70 3.63 5.66
C VAL A 20 -12.61 2.77 6.53
N CYS A 21 -13.32 1.78 5.97
CA CYS A 21 -14.15 0.85 6.74
C CYS A 21 -13.31 0.06 7.75
N LEU A 22 -12.12 -0.42 7.36
CA LEU A 22 -11.22 -1.10 8.28
C LEU A 22 -10.74 -0.16 9.39
N ALA A 23 -10.32 1.06 9.04
CA ALA A 23 -9.91 2.07 10.01
C ALA A 23 -11.01 2.43 11.01
N GLN A 24 -12.27 2.52 10.57
CA GLN A 24 -13.41 2.70 11.46
C GLN A 24 -13.62 1.49 12.39
N GLY A 25 -13.38 0.27 11.91
CA GLY A 25 -13.39 -0.93 12.77
C GLY A 25 -12.36 -0.86 13.89
N PHE A 26 -11.13 -0.41 13.59
CA PHE A 26 -10.10 -0.18 14.61
C PHE A 26 -10.47 0.94 15.59
N ILE A 27 -10.90 2.11 15.10
CA ILE A 27 -11.25 3.24 15.95
C ILE A 27 -12.45 2.91 16.87
N GLY A 28 -13.41 2.16 16.35
CA GLY A 28 -14.64 1.78 17.03
C GLY A 28 -14.56 0.47 17.81
N ASP A 29 -13.38 -0.15 17.93
CA ASP A 29 -13.17 -1.40 18.67
C ASP A 29 -14.10 -2.55 18.21
N ASP A 30 -14.32 -2.69 16.89
CA ASP A 30 -15.13 -3.79 16.32
C ASP A 30 -14.35 -5.11 16.36
N PHE A 31 -14.32 -5.73 17.54
CA PHE A 31 -13.65 -7.02 17.76
C PHE A 31 -14.34 -8.21 17.08
N SER A 32 -15.48 -8.00 16.38
CA SER A 32 -16.02 -9.03 15.50
C SER A 32 -15.19 -9.23 14.23
N VAL A 33 -14.39 -8.23 13.86
CA VAL A 33 -13.38 -8.32 12.80
C VAL A 33 -12.11 -8.89 13.41
N ALA A 34 -11.71 -10.07 12.94
CA ALA A 34 -10.63 -10.84 13.53
C ALA A 34 -9.30 -10.09 13.50
N TYR A 35 -9.05 -9.30 12.46
CA TYR A 35 -7.86 -8.47 12.34
C TYR A 35 -7.81 -7.34 13.38
N VAL A 36 -8.95 -6.69 13.67
CA VAL A 36 -9.07 -5.67 14.72
C VAL A 36 -8.83 -6.29 16.09
N ALA A 37 -9.51 -7.40 16.38
CA ALA A 37 -9.38 -8.12 17.65
C ALA A 37 -7.97 -8.62 17.95
N ARG A 38 -7.15 -8.91 16.93
CA ARG A 38 -5.76 -9.37 17.11
C ARG A 38 -4.74 -8.25 17.30
N ASN A 39 -5.05 -7.02 16.92
CA ASN A 39 -4.06 -5.94 16.80
C ASN A 39 -4.49 -4.63 17.47
N SER A 40 -5.53 -4.65 18.31
CA SER A 40 -6.05 -3.46 18.98
C SER A 40 -6.91 -3.80 20.18
N ASN A 41 -6.96 -2.88 21.14
CA ASN A 41 -7.82 -2.95 22.32
C ASN A 41 -8.42 -1.57 22.62
N SER A 42 -9.43 -1.54 23.47
CA SER A 42 -10.18 -0.32 23.80
C SER A 42 -9.31 0.79 24.42
N ALA A 43 -8.24 0.42 25.15
CA ALA A 43 -7.33 1.34 25.80
C ALA A 43 -6.22 1.88 24.88
N LEU A 44 -6.04 1.33 23.67
CA LEU A 44 -5.00 1.75 22.75
C LEU A 44 -5.25 3.19 22.28
N PRO A 45 -4.25 4.10 22.35
CA PRO A 45 -4.41 5.45 21.84
C PRO A 45 -4.84 5.49 20.37
N VAL A 46 -5.74 6.43 20.02
CA VAL A 46 -6.40 6.45 18.70
C VAL A 46 -5.44 6.52 17.51
N TYR A 47 -4.30 7.20 17.66
CA TYR A 47 -3.30 7.26 16.60
C TYR A 47 -2.65 5.90 16.33
N TYR A 48 -2.48 5.07 17.36
CA TYR A 48 -2.05 3.68 17.20
C TYR A 48 -3.16 2.76 16.70
N LYS A 49 -4.43 3.03 17.04
CA LYS A 49 -5.57 2.35 16.40
C LYS A 49 -5.60 2.61 14.89
N ILE A 50 -5.35 3.85 14.47
CA ILE A 50 -5.25 4.20 13.04
C ILE A 50 -4.06 3.50 12.39
N SER A 51 -2.87 3.53 12.99
CA SER A 51 -1.69 2.88 12.39
C SER A 51 -1.74 1.36 12.43
N ALA A 52 -2.50 0.76 13.35
CA ALA A 52 -2.75 -0.68 13.38
C ALA A 52 -3.48 -1.19 12.12
N VAL A 53 -4.14 -0.30 11.37
CA VAL A 53 -4.72 -0.62 10.05
C VAL A 53 -3.68 -1.20 9.09
N TRP A 54 -2.40 -0.83 9.23
CA TRP A 54 -1.25 -1.38 8.49
C TRP A 54 -0.17 -1.95 9.42
N GLY A 55 -0.52 -2.25 10.68
CA GLY A 55 0.42 -2.75 11.69
C GLY A 55 0.74 -4.24 11.56
N ALA A 56 0.02 -4.97 10.72
CA ALA A 56 0.19 -6.40 10.52
C ALA A 56 -0.10 -6.78 9.06
N HIS A 57 0.11 -8.05 8.75
CA HIS A 57 0.18 -8.58 7.39
C HIS A 57 -1.03 -8.21 6.51
N GLU A 58 -2.26 -8.52 6.94
CA GLU A 58 -3.49 -8.32 6.14
C GLU A 58 -3.76 -6.85 5.85
N GLY A 59 -3.56 -5.99 6.87
CA GLY A 59 -3.72 -4.55 6.75
C GLY A 59 -2.69 -3.90 5.84
N SER A 60 -1.43 -4.34 5.92
CA SER A 60 -0.35 -3.90 5.04
C SER A 60 -0.63 -4.22 3.57
N PHE A 61 -1.22 -5.37 3.25
CA PHE A 61 -1.65 -5.68 1.88
C PHE A 61 -2.82 -4.79 1.41
N LEU A 62 -3.73 -4.39 2.30
CA LEU A 62 -4.77 -3.42 1.95
C LEU A 62 -4.18 -2.03 1.69
N LEU A 63 -3.20 -1.59 2.49
CA LEU A 63 -2.44 -0.36 2.24
C LEU A 63 -1.69 -0.43 0.89
N TRP A 64 -1.06 -1.57 0.58
CA TRP A 64 -0.43 -1.80 -0.73
C TRP A 64 -1.41 -1.59 -1.88
N CYS A 65 -2.59 -2.19 -1.80
CA CYS A 65 -3.64 -2.04 -2.80
C CYS A 65 -4.11 -0.59 -2.93
N LEU A 66 -4.25 0.13 -1.80
CA LEU A 66 -4.61 1.54 -1.80
C LEU A 66 -3.55 2.39 -2.51
N VAL A 67 -2.27 2.18 -2.21
CA VAL A 67 -1.17 2.89 -2.87
C VAL A 67 -1.09 2.53 -4.36
N MET A 68 -1.25 1.26 -4.72
CA MET A 68 -1.25 0.78 -6.10
C MET A 68 -2.38 1.42 -6.92
N SER A 69 -3.57 1.50 -6.35
CA SER A 69 -4.72 2.17 -6.98
C SER A 69 -4.56 3.68 -7.08
N SER A 70 -3.91 4.30 -6.09
CA SER A 70 -3.54 5.72 -6.12
C SER A 70 -2.59 6.04 -7.28
N TRP A 71 -1.52 5.23 -7.45
CA TRP A 71 -0.60 5.36 -8.58
C TRP A 71 -1.28 5.14 -9.92
N THR A 72 -2.15 4.13 -10.01
CA THR A 72 -2.92 3.85 -11.23
C THR A 72 -3.84 5.01 -11.61
N LEU A 73 -4.54 5.59 -10.63
CA LEU A 73 -5.36 6.79 -10.82
C LEU A 73 -4.52 8.00 -11.23
N ALA A 74 -3.38 8.22 -10.57
CA ALA A 74 -2.45 9.30 -10.91
C ALA A 74 -1.96 9.17 -12.37
N VAL A 75 -1.56 7.98 -12.80
CA VAL A 75 -1.16 7.73 -14.19
C VAL A 75 -2.31 8.03 -15.15
N ALA A 76 -3.54 7.61 -14.83
CA ALA A 76 -4.71 7.88 -15.66
C ALA A 76 -5.00 9.38 -15.81
N MET A 77 -4.80 10.17 -14.74
CA MET A 77 -5.07 11.61 -14.71
C MET A 77 -3.96 12.46 -15.34
N PHE A 78 -2.70 12.14 -15.07
CA PHE A 78 -1.56 12.99 -15.41
C PHE A 78 -0.80 12.58 -16.68
N SER A 79 -1.12 11.42 -17.27
CA SER A 79 -0.44 10.94 -18.50
C SER A 79 -1.19 11.26 -19.79
N GLN A 80 -1.84 12.42 -19.86
CA GLN A 80 -2.66 12.85 -21.02
C GLN A 80 -1.82 13.16 -22.28
N GLN A 81 -0.52 13.36 -22.12
CA GLN A 81 0.43 13.61 -23.22
C GLN A 81 0.82 12.32 -23.97
N LEU A 82 0.48 11.15 -23.43
CA LEU A 82 0.73 9.87 -24.09
C LEU A 82 -0.24 9.66 -25.25
N THR A 83 0.19 8.88 -26.24
CA THR A 83 -0.77 8.32 -27.19
C THR A 83 -1.78 7.45 -26.45
N ASP A 84 -2.99 7.43 -26.99
CA ASP A 84 -4.11 6.72 -26.39
C ASP A 84 -3.85 5.21 -26.26
N ASP A 85 -3.10 4.62 -27.21
CA ASP A 85 -2.67 3.22 -27.17
C ASP A 85 -1.65 2.95 -26.06
N MET A 86 -0.62 3.79 -25.94
CA MET A 86 0.40 3.65 -24.90
C MET A 86 -0.23 3.79 -23.51
N ARG A 87 -1.08 4.80 -23.32
CA ARG A 87 -1.80 5.01 -22.05
C ARG A 87 -2.67 3.79 -21.70
N ALA A 88 -3.37 3.22 -22.67
CA ALA A 88 -4.20 2.02 -22.45
C ALA A 88 -3.34 0.82 -22.02
N ARG A 89 -2.19 0.59 -22.66
CA ARG A 89 -1.27 -0.50 -22.31
C ARG A 89 -0.70 -0.34 -20.91
N VAL A 90 -0.23 0.87 -20.54
CA VAL A 90 0.29 1.14 -19.20
C VAL A 90 -0.78 0.86 -18.13
N LEU A 91 -2.00 1.38 -18.32
CA LEU A 91 -3.11 1.12 -17.39
C LEU A 91 -3.51 -0.37 -17.36
N ALA A 92 -3.43 -1.08 -18.48
CA ALA A 92 -3.70 -2.52 -18.52
C ALA A 92 -2.66 -3.32 -17.72
N VAL A 93 -1.37 -2.95 -17.80
CA VAL A 93 -0.31 -3.59 -16.99
C VAL A 93 -0.50 -3.30 -15.50
N LEU A 94 -0.72 -2.04 -15.13
CA LEU A 94 -0.99 -1.66 -13.73
C LEU A 94 -2.24 -2.36 -13.19
N GLY A 95 -3.31 -2.42 -13.99
CA GLY A 95 -4.53 -3.14 -13.64
C GLY A 95 -4.30 -4.64 -13.48
N SER A 96 -3.50 -5.26 -14.35
CA SER A 96 -3.16 -6.69 -14.27
C SER A 96 -2.37 -7.02 -13.01
N VAL A 97 -1.38 -6.19 -12.65
CA VAL A 97 -0.65 -6.32 -11.39
C VAL A 97 -1.60 -6.14 -10.20
N SER A 98 -2.46 -5.13 -10.26
CA SER A 98 -3.45 -4.87 -9.20
C SER A 98 -4.40 -6.05 -8.98
N ILE A 99 -4.87 -6.69 -10.06
CA ILE A 99 -5.71 -7.90 -9.96
C ILE A 99 -5.01 -8.98 -9.14
N GLY A 100 -3.71 -9.23 -9.39
CA GLY A 100 -2.94 -10.20 -8.61
C GLY A 100 -2.93 -9.89 -7.11
N PHE A 101 -2.66 -8.64 -6.74
CA PHE A 101 -2.68 -8.22 -5.33
C PHE A 101 -4.07 -8.27 -4.70
N TYR A 102 -5.13 -7.89 -5.41
CA TYR A 102 -6.50 -8.01 -4.90
C TYR A 102 -6.93 -9.46 -4.72
N LEU A 103 -6.55 -10.36 -5.65
CA LEU A 103 -6.82 -11.79 -5.49
C LEU A 103 -6.11 -12.34 -4.25
N PHE A 104 -4.85 -11.99 -4.06
CA PHE A 104 -4.10 -12.39 -2.85
C PHE A 104 -4.74 -11.81 -1.57
N LEU A 105 -5.14 -10.54 -1.58
CA LEU A 105 -5.83 -9.90 -0.46
C LEU A 105 -7.14 -10.62 -0.12
N ILE A 106 -7.96 -10.95 -1.12
CA ILE A 106 -9.28 -11.57 -0.90
C ILE A 106 -9.15 -13.04 -0.46
N PHE A 107 -8.25 -13.81 -1.06
CA PHE A 107 -8.18 -15.26 -0.85
C PHE A 107 -7.17 -15.70 0.21
N THR A 108 -6.18 -14.86 0.54
CA THR A 108 -5.06 -15.25 1.41
C THR A 108 -4.85 -14.31 2.58
N SER A 109 -5.14 -13.01 2.42
CA SER A 109 -4.82 -11.99 3.43
C SER A 109 -5.98 -11.04 3.72
N ASN A 110 -7.19 -11.57 3.89
CA ASN A 110 -8.40 -10.75 4.01
C ASN A 110 -8.49 -10.08 5.40
N PRO A 111 -8.35 -8.74 5.51
CA PRO A 111 -8.41 -8.07 6.81
C PRO A 111 -9.84 -7.96 7.36
N PHE A 112 -10.85 -8.36 6.60
CA PHE A 112 -12.27 -8.31 6.98
C PHE A 112 -12.82 -9.65 7.44
N ASP A 113 -11.98 -10.68 7.61
CA ASP A 113 -12.42 -11.95 8.18
C ASP A 113 -13.05 -11.72 9.55
N ARG A 114 -14.19 -12.37 9.78
CA ARG A 114 -15.00 -12.19 10.98
C ARG A 114 -15.09 -13.46 11.82
N THR A 115 -15.05 -13.28 13.13
CA THR A 115 -15.31 -14.33 14.11
C THR A 115 -16.72 -14.16 14.66
N LEU A 116 -17.71 -14.75 13.98
CA LEU A 116 -19.12 -14.72 14.39
C LEU A 116 -19.66 -16.13 14.64
N PRO A 117 -20.56 -16.32 15.62
CA PRO A 117 -21.06 -15.30 16.56
C PRO A 117 -20.13 -15.05 17.75
N PHE A 118 -19.08 -15.86 17.91
CA PHE A 118 -18.17 -15.81 19.05
C PHE A 118 -16.95 -14.94 18.73
N PHE A 119 -16.94 -13.71 19.26
CA PHE A 119 -15.81 -12.78 19.23
C PHE A 119 -15.48 -12.34 20.67
N PRO A 120 -14.23 -11.92 20.94
CA PRO A 120 -13.86 -11.53 22.29
C PRO A 120 -14.50 -10.17 22.67
N SER A 121 -14.74 -9.96 23.95
CA SER A 121 -15.23 -8.67 24.47
C SER A 121 -14.17 -7.58 24.49
N GLU A 122 -12.90 -7.97 24.40
CA GLU A 122 -11.73 -7.09 24.35
C GLU A 122 -10.68 -7.69 23.41
N GLY A 123 -10.03 -6.85 22.63
CA GLY A 123 -8.99 -7.29 21.71
C GLY A 123 -7.62 -7.48 22.37
N ALA A 124 -6.68 -8.02 21.61
CA ALA A 124 -5.27 -8.09 21.98
C ALA A 124 -4.60 -6.72 21.86
N ASP A 125 -3.31 -6.62 22.20
CA ASP A 125 -2.58 -5.38 22.00
C ASP A 125 -1.95 -5.29 20.62
N LEU A 126 -1.69 -4.07 20.15
CA LEU A 126 -0.74 -3.86 19.08
C LEU A 126 0.65 -4.24 19.62
N ASN A 127 1.47 -4.94 18.81
CA ASN A 127 2.82 -5.31 19.22
C ASN A 127 3.53 -4.08 19.86
N PRO A 128 4.01 -4.18 21.11
CA PRO A 128 4.57 -3.04 21.83
C PRO A 128 5.69 -2.30 21.07
N LEU A 129 6.49 -3.02 20.28
CA LEU A 129 7.56 -2.44 19.45
C LEU A 129 6.99 -1.54 18.32
N LEU A 130 5.74 -1.78 17.92
CA LEU A 130 5.05 -1.03 16.87
C LEU A 130 4.23 0.14 17.42
N GLN A 131 4.13 0.29 18.74
CA GLN A 131 3.53 1.46 19.38
C GLN A 131 4.49 2.65 19.35
N ASP A 132 4.96 3.00 18.16
CA ASP A 132 5.94 4.04 17.92
C ASP A 132 5.53 4.97 16.76
N PHE A 133 6.06 6.19 16.76
CA PHE A 133 5.91 7.14 15.67
C PHE A 133 6.36 6.56 14.31
N GLY A 134 7.38 5.72 14.30
CA GLY A 134 7.90 4.97 13.16
C GLY A 134 6.80 4.20 12.44
N LEU A 135 5.98 3.43 13.15
CA LEU A 135 4.85 2.70 12.53
C LEU A 135 3.89 3.65 11.81
N ILE A 136 3.67 4.85 12.33
CA ILE A 136 2.70 5.80 11.75
C ILE A 136 3.18 6.31 10.38
N VAL A 137 4.48 6.56 10.23
CA VAL A 137 5.01 7.27 9.05
C VAL A 137 5.82 6.39 8.10
N HIS A 138 6.54 5.39 8.60
CA HIS A 138 7.46 4.60 7.80
C HIS A 138 6.74 3.73 6.75
N PRO A 139 5.77 2.86 7.11
CA PRO A 139 5.11 2.00 6.13
C PRO A 139 4.42 2.79 5.00
N PRO A 140 3.63 3.86 5.25
CA PRO A 140 3.06 4.63 4.15
C PRO A 140 4.11 5.19 3.18
N LEU A 141 5.21 5.73 3.68
CA LEU A 141 6.29 6.28 2.84
C LEU A 141 7.02 5.19 2.05
N LEU A 142 7.34 4.07 2.71
CA LEU A 142 7.97 2.92 2.08
C LEU A 142 7.10 2.37 0.95
N TYR A 143 5.81 2.16 1.21
CA TYR A 143 4.87 1.62 0.23
C TYR A 143 4.63 2.59 -0.94
N ILE A 144 4.52 3.90 -0.70
CA ILE A 144 4.43 4.90 -1.79
C ILE A 144 5.61 4.75 -2.76
N GLY A 145 6.82 4.58 -2.23
CA GLY A 145 8.02 4.37 -3.04
C GLY A 145 8.06 3.01 -3.72
N TYR A 146 7.94 1.93 -2.96
CA TYR A 146 8.09 0.55 -3.43
C TYR A 146 7.03 0.19 -4.46
N VAL A 147 5.76 0.44 -4.16
CA VAL A 147 4.64 0.23 -5.08
C VAL A 147 4.72 1.19 -6.26
N GLY A 148 5.24 2.41 -6.06
CA GLY A 148 5.41 3.41 -7.12
C GLY A 148 6.32 2.95 -8.27
N LEU A 149 7.29 2.07 -8.00
CA LEU A 149 8.15 1.47 -9.03
C LEU A 149 7.38 0.54 -10.00
N SER A 150 6.14 0.17 -9.70
CA SER A 150 5.25 -0.50 -10.65
C SER A 150 4.93 0.36 -11.88
N VAL A 151 4.96 1.69 -11.75
CA VAL A 151 4.69 2.63 -12.84
C VAL A 151 5.78 2.58 -13.93
N PRO A 152 7.07 2.79 -13.63
CA PRO A 152 8.12 2.63 -14.64
C PRO A 152 8.19 1.20 -15.19
N PHE A 153 7.89 0.18 -14.39
CA PHE A 153 7.72 -1.19 -14.87
C PHE A 153 6.59 -1.29 -15.93
N ALA A 154 5.42 -0.71 -15.66
CA ALA A 154 4.31 -0.72 -16.60
C ALA A 154 4.63 0.03 -17.90
N PHE A 155 5.37 1.14 -17.85
CA PHE A 155 5.88 1.82 -19.03
C PHE A 155 6.84 0.94 -19.85
N ALA A 156 7.74 0.21 -19.19
CA ALA A 156 8.67 -0.69 -19.86
C ALA A 156 7.92 -1.84 -20.56
N ILE A 157 6.98 -2.51 -19.89
CA ILE A 157 6.18 -3.59 -20.48
C ILE A 157 5.29 -3.07 -21.60
N ALA A 158 4.65 -1.91 -21.43
CA ALA A 158 3.85 -1.29 -22.49
C ALA A 158 4.67 -1.01 -23.75
N SER A 159 5.89 -0.49 -23.59
CA SER A 159 6.80 -0.19 -24.71
C SER A 159 7.35 -1.45 -25.39
N LEU A 160 7.68 -2.49 -24.62
CA LEU A 160 8.05 -3.80 -25.17
C LEU A 160 6.90 -4.42 -25.96
N SER A 161 5.67 -4.33 -25.45
CA SER A 161 4.48 -4.89 -26.10
C SER A 161 4.07 -4.13 -27.38
N SER A 162 4.45 -2.86 -27.52
CA SER A 162 4.17 -2.05 -28.72
C SER A 162 5.29 -2.16 -29.77
N GLY A 163 6.44 -2.73 -29.40
CA GLY A 163 7.64 -2.77 -30.26
C GLY A 163 8.32 -1.42 -30.46
N GLN A 164 7.92 -0.39 -29.71
CA GLN A 164 8.42 0.98 -29.84
C GLN A 164 9.27 1.36 -28.62
N LEU A 165 10.56 1.01 -28.67
CA LEU A 165 11.56 1.34 -27.64
C LEU A 165 12.29 2.65 -27.95
N ASP A 166 11.53 3.72 -28.15
CA ASP A 166 12.10 5.03 -28.47
C ASP A 166 12.56 5.80 -27.21
N ALA A 167 13.22 6.93 -27.36
CA ALA A 167 13.61 7.74 -26.19
C ALA A 167 12.41 8.37 -25.44
N ALA A 168 11.20 8.31 -26.01
CA ALA A 168 10.02 8.94 -25.44
C ALA A 168 9.52 8.19 -24.20
N TRP A 169 9.58 6.85 -24.18
CA TRP A 169 9.20 6.08 -22.99
C TRP A 169 10.07 6.44 -21.76
N ALA A 170 11.38 6.59 -21.95
CA ALA A 170 12.29 6.97 -20.87
C ALA A 170 11.97 8.38 -20.35
N ARG A 171 11.62 9.32 -21.24
CA ARG A 171 11.21 10.68 -20.86
C ARG A 171 9.91 10.68 -20.04
N TRP A 172 8.92 9.87 -20.42
CA TRP A 172 7.66 9.80 -19.70
C TRP A 172 7.78 9.07 -18.36
N SER A 173 8.62 8.03 -18.28
CA SER A 173 8.84 7.23 -17.08
C SER A 173 9.62 7.98 -15.99
N ARG A 174 10.60 8.82 -16.38
CA ARG A 174 11.47 9.59 -15.47
C ARG A 174 10.79 10.28 -14.28
N PRO A 175 9.76 11.13 -14.45
CA PRO A 175 9.13 11.81 -13.31
C PRO A 175 8.52 10.81 -12.32
N TRP A 176 7.88 9.74 -12.81
CA TRP A 176 7.31 8.69 -11.96
C TRP A 176 8.40 7.95 -11.19
N THR A 177 9.48 7.56 -11.86
CA THR A 177 10.65 6.92 -11.23
C THR A 177 11.24 7.80 -10.15
N ASN A 178 11.43 9.10 -10.41
CA ASN A 178 12.05 10.02 -9.46
C ASN A 178 11.20 10.18 -8.19
N VAL A 179 9.87 10.29 -8.34
CA VAL A 179 8.98 10.40 -7.18
C VAL A 179 8.98 9.10 -6.37
N ALA A 180 8.81 7.94 -7.03
CA ALA A 180 8.85 6.65 -6.37
C ALA A 180 10.19 6.42 -5.65
N TRP A 181 11.32 6.73 -6.31
CA TRP A 181 12.65 6.61 -5.75
C TRP A 181 12.90 7.55 -4.56
N ALA A 182 12.39 8.78 -4.62
CA ALA A 182 12.51 9.72 -3.51
C ALA A 182 11.76 9.23 -2.27
N PHE A 183 10.49 8.81 -2.42
CA PHE A 183 9.72 8.22 -1.32
C PHE A 183 10.36 6.95 -0.79
N LEU A 184 10.88 6.08 -1.66
CA LEU A 184 11.57 4.86 -1.25
C LEU A 184 12.84 5.17 -0.45
N THR A 185 13.60 6.17 -0.87
CA THR A 185 14.80 6.63 -0.15
C THR A 185 14.46 7.14 1.24
N VAL A 186 13.41 7.97 1.35
CA VAL A 186 12.93 8.48 2.66
C VAL A 186 12.40 7.33 3.51
N GLY A 187 11.59 6.44 2.94
CA GLY A 187 11.03 5.27 3.63
C GLY A 187 12.13 4.39 4.22
N ILE A 188 13.09 3.95 3.39
CA ILE A 188 14.23 3.13 3.82
C ILE A 188 15.06 3.85 4.89
N THR A 189 15.34 5.14 4.72
CA THR A 189 16.13 5.91 5.70
C THR A 189 15.42 6.00 7.05
N LEU A 190 14.12 6.29 7.05
CA LEU A 190 13.32 6.36 8.27
C LEU A 190 13.20 5.00 8.95
N GLY A 191 13.02 3.93 8.17
CA GLY A 191 12.92 2.57 8.69
C GLY A 191 14.22 2.07 9.29
N SER A 192 15.36 2.32 8.64
CA SER A 192 16.69 2.05 9.22
C SER A 192 16.96 2.84 10.49
N TRP A 193 16.57 4.11 10.51
CA TRP A 193 16.72 4.92 11.72
C TRP A 193 15.88 4.35 12.86
N TRP A 194 14.63 3.99 12.59
CA TRP A 194 13.74 3.36 13.56
C TRP A 194 14.28 2.02 14.07
N ALA A 195 14.56 1.10 13.16
CA ALA A 195 15.08 -0.21 13.49
C ALA A 195 16.43 -0.14 14.23
N TYR A 196 17.28 0.86 13.95
CA TYR A 196 18.52 1.03 14.68
C TYR A 196 18.32 1.35 16.15
N TYR A 197 17.37 2.24 16.48
CA TYR A 197 17.17 2.59 17.89
C TYR A 197 16.35 1.54 18.63
N GLU A 198 15.45 0.82 17.95
CA GLU A 198 14.60 -0.21 18.56
C GLU A 198 15.33 -1.57 18.69
N LEU A 199 16.10 -1.97 17.66
CA LEU A 199 16.74 -3.29 17.55
C LEU A 199 18.28 -3.23 17.62
N GLY A 200 18.88 -2.05 17.77
CA GLY A 200 20.32 -1.84 17.84
C GLY A 200 21.03 -1.88 16.48
N TRP A 201 22.36 -2.05 16.49
CA TRP A 201 23.21 -1.95 15.27
C TRP A 201 22.81 -2.90 14.14
N GLY A 202 22.33 -4.11 14.46
CA GLY A 202 21.81 -5.04 13.46
C GLY A 202 20.56 -4.50 12.75
N GLY A 203 19.70 -3.79 13.50
CA GLY A 203 18.45 -3.18 13.03
C GLY A 203 18.61 -2.23 11.87
N TRP A 204 19.68 -1.44 11.84
CA TRP A 204 19.96 -0.49 10.75
C TRP A 204 19.92 -1.17 9.37
N TRP A 205 20.44 -2.40 9.29
CA TRP A 205 20.55 -3.19 8.06
C TRP A 205 19.30 -4.01 7.74
N PHE A 206 18.30 -4.01 8.62
CA PHE A 206 17.01 -4.62 8.35
C PHE A 206 16.02 -3.66 7.67
N TRP A 207 16.31 -2.34 7.71
CA TRP A 207 15.59 -1.27 7.01
C TRP A 207 14.10 -1.09 7.34
N ASP A 208 13.47 -2.06 8.02
CA ASP A 208 12.07 -2.04 8.44
C ASP A 208 11.90 -2.78 9.78
N ALA A 209 11.55 -2.07 10.85
CA ALA A 209 11.31 -2.69 12.15
C ALA A 209 10.01 -3.53 12.17
N VAL A 210 9.04 -3.24 11.28
CA VAL A 210 7.75 -3.96 11.22
C VAL A 210 7.96 -5.42 10.83
N GLU A 211 8.82 -5.69 9.84
CA GLU A 211 9.11 -7.05 9.39
C GLU A 211 9.96 -7.86 10.39
N ASN A 212 10.59 -7.19 11.36
CA ASN A 212 11.56 -7.79 12.28
C ASN A 212 11.10 -7.75 13.76
N ALA A 213 9.86 -7.33 14.01
CA ALA A 213 9.22 -7.26 15.32
C ALA A 213 8.44 -8.53 15.70
#